data_AF-A0A0Q8PVK0-F1
#
_entry.id   AF-A0A0Q8PVK0-F1
#
_cell.length_a   1.000
_cell.length_b   1.000
_cell.length_c   1.000
_cell.angle_alpha   90.00
_cell.angle_beta   90.00
_cell.angle_gamma   90.00
#
_symmetry.space_group_name_H-M   'P 1'
#
loop_
_entity.id
_entity.type
_entity.pdbx_description
1 polymer ?
#
loop_
_entity_poly.entity_id
_entity_poly.type
_entity_poly.pdbx_seq_one_letter_code
_entity_poly.pdbx_strand_id
1 'polypeptide(L)'
;MKFSRQRLNRTLLLRQHLLERVDATPASMIGHLIGLQAQEPLPPYLSLAARLTDLDPWEVSRALEDRSLVRVLSMRDTVHLHLPDDALSLPVWAAPVRDRELRQSQSIGEARTVDRAAFAEAVRSALADGPLPQRALGAALAERFPEFTAAQLGQVARVTEVLVQLPPRGCWKPEASTAVAYDFAARWLDAPLQEPDVAAIVRRYLRAFGPASAADVTAWSGITRLVPVLKAMADLVVHEDENGKVLYDVEGAPVAEEDVPAPVRLLGTYDNVWLSHAARDRVTAPERRNAWMGVNGAQASGFYVDGWLEGLWWIEDGRVVVGEVLRPLSRTEKAELDEEIGRVEALLAR
;
A
#
# COMPACT_ATOMS: atom_id res chain seq x y z
N MET A 1 -21.22 -11.72 -16.37
CA MET A 1 -21.82 -12.25 -15.13
C MET A 1 -22.34 -11.08 -14.31
N LYS A 2 -23.43 -11.27 -13.56
CA LYS A 2 -23.90 -10.30 -12.57
C LYS A 2 -23.36 -10.70 -11.19
N PHE A 3 -22.70 -9.78 -10.50
CA PHE A 3 -22.10 -10.00 -9.18
C PHE A 3 -22.97 -9.39 -8.08
N SER A 4 -23.36 -10.18 -7.08
CA SER A 4 -23.84 -9.61 -5.83
C SER A 4 -22.70 -8.96 -5.06
N ARG A 5 -23.06 -8.12 -4.10
CA ARG A 5 -22.09 -7.54 -3.16
C ARG A 5 -21.32 -8.62 -2.37
N GLN A 6 -21.99 -9.71 -1.99
CA GLN A 6 -21.37 -10.85 -1.31
C GLN A 6 -20.35 -11.57 -2.21
N ARG A 7 -20.67 -11.77 -3.49
CA ARG A 7 -19.73 -12.38 -4.44
C ARG A 7 -18.49 -11.51 -4.67
N LEU A 8 -18.67 -10.19 -4.73
CA LEU A 8 -17.56 -9.24 -4.84
C LEU A 8 -16.66 -9.29 -3.61
N ASN A 9 -17.25 -9.42 -2.41
CA ASN A 9 -16.49 -9.63 -1.18
C ASN A 9 -15.66 -10.92 -1.26
N ARG A 10 -16.29 -12.08 -1.50
CA ARG A 10 -15.59 -13.37 -1.54
C ARG A 10 -14.53 -13.43 -2.62
N THR A 11 -14.82 -12.88 -3.80
CA THR A 11 -13.85 -12.83 -4.89
C THR A 11 -12.64 -11.95 -4.53
N LEU A 12 -12.86 -10.81 -3.87
CA LEU A 12 -11.77 -9.97 -3.39
C LEU A 12 -10.91 -10.70 -2.36
N LEU A 13 -11.52 -11.38 -1.39
CA LEU A 13 -10.80 -12.11 -0.35
C LEU A 13 -10.05 -13.32 -0.92
N LEU A 14 -10.63 -14.02 -1.89
CA LEU A 14 -9.99 -15.12 -2.60
C LEU A 14 -8.72 -14.62 -3.30
N ARG A 15 -8.87 -13.55 -4.10
CA ARG A 15 -7.77 -12.96 -4.86
C ARG A 15 -6.72 -12.31 -3.99
N GLN A 16 -7.01 -11.98 -2.73
CA GLN A 16 -6.04 -11.45 -1.80
C GLN A 16 -5.48 -12.49 -0.81
N HIS A 17 -5.80 -13.78 -0.98
CA HIS A 17 -5.37 -14.86 -0.08
C HIS A 17 -5.81 -14.66 1.38
N LEU A 18 -7.04 -14.19 1.55
CA LEU A 18 -7.66 -13.93 2.86
C LEU A 18 -8.73 -14.96 3.22
N LEU A 19 -9.33 -15.62 2.23
CA LEU A 19 -10.14 -16.82 2.50
C LEU A 19 -9.27 -17.96 3.03
N GLU A 20 -8.11 -18.15 2.38
CA GLU A 20 -7.12 -19.15 2.75
C GLU A 20 -5.73 -18.52 2.65
N ARG A 21 -4.91 -18.74 3.69
CA ARG A 21 -3.49 -18.36 3.66
C ARG A 21 -2.74 -19.32 2.74
N VAL A 22 -1.70 -18.83 2.09
CA VAL A 22 -0.92 -19.62 1.14
C VAL A 22 0.53 -19.79 1.58
N ASP A 23 1.13 -20.90 1.17
CA ASP A 23 2.58 -21.11 1.24
C ASP A 23 3.25 -20.40 0.05
N ALA A 24 3.70 -19.18 0.29
CA ALA A 24 4.34 -18.32 -0.69
C ALA A 24 5.36 -17.40 -0.02
N THR A 25 6.33 -16.91 -0.80
CA THR A 25 7.32 -15.95 -0.28
C THR A 25 6.69 -14.56 -0.09
N PRO A 26 7.20 -13.74 0.85
CA PRO A 26 6.82 -12.34 1.00
C PRO A 26 6.92 -11.56 -0.32
N ALA A 27 7.99 -11.76 -1.09
CA ALA A 27 8.20 -11.09 -2.37
C ALA A 27 7.11 -11.43 -3.39
N SER A 28 6.71 -12.71 -3.48
CA SER A 28 5.61 -13.13 -4.36
C SER A 28 4.29 -12.49 -3.97
N MET A 29 3.98 -12.45 -2.67
CA MET A 29 2.75 -11.82 -2.17
C MET A 29 2.73 -10.31 -2.41
N ILE A 30 3.85 -9.62 -2.18
CA ILE A 30 4.02 -8.19 -2.45
C ILE A 30 3.84 -7.91 -3.95
N GLY A 31 4.45 -8.72 -4.82
CA GLY A 31 4.33 -8.57 -6.27
C GLY A 31 2.90 -8.77 -6.78
N HIS A 32 2.19 -9.77 -6.23
CA HIS A 32 0.79 -10.04 -6.51
C HIS A 32 -0.12 -8.87 -6.08
N LEU A 33 0.10 -8.34 -4.88
CA LEU A 33 -0.65 -7.20 -4.35
C LEU A 33 -0.20 -5.85 -4.93
N ILE A 34 0.80 -5.83 -5.81
CA ILE A 34 1.36 -4.62 -6.45
C ILE A 34 1.86 -3.63 -5.39
N GLY A 35 2.50 -4.19 -4.36
CA GLY A 35 3.02 -3.45 -3.23
C GLY A 35 2.10 -3.40 -2.01
N LEU A 36 2.72 -3.10 -0.88
CA LEU A 36 2.07 -2.89 0.41
C LEU A 36 2.40 -1.48 0.89
N GLN A 37 1.40 -0.72 1.31
CA GLN A 37 1.67 0.60 1.87
C GLN A 37 2.48 0.46 3.16
N ALA A 38 3.60 1.17 3.20
CA ALA A 38 4.69 1.00 4.15
C ALA A 38 5.10 2.34 4.77
N GLN A 39 4.16 3.29 4.91
CA GLN A 39 4.41 4.58 5.57
C GLN A 39 5.04 4.38 6.97
N GLU A 40 4.51 3.38 7.67
CA GLU A 40 5.08 2.82 8.89
C GLU A 40 5.77 1.48 8.59
N PRO A 41 6.77 1.06 9.41
CA PRO A 41 7.45 -0.22 9.22
C PRO A 41 6.56 -1.45 9.42
N LEU A 42 5.71 -1.46 10.44
CA LEU A 42 4.97 -2.66 10.88
C LEU A 42 3.84 -3.12 9.93
N PRO A 43 3.04 -2.24 9.31
CA PRO A 43 1.86 -2.69 8.58
C PRO A 43 2.08 -3.70 7.43
N PRO A 44 3.12 -3.61 6.60
CA PRO A 44 3.43 -4.65 5.62
C PRO A 44 3.57 -6.06 6.22
N TYR A 45 4.19 -6.18 7.41
CA TYR A 45 4.35 -7.47 8.09
C TYR A 45 3.02 -8.05 8.56
N LEU A 46 2.14 -7.22 9.11
CA LEU A 46 0.78 -7.63 9.49
C LEU A 46 -0.03 -8.07 8.27
N SER A 47 0.09 -7.32 7.16
CA SER A 47 -0.59 -7.64 5.90
C SER A 47 -0.12 -8.98 5.31
N LEU A 48 1.19 -9.27 5.39
CA LEU A 48 1.78 -10.54 4.97
C LEU A 48 1.34 -11.70 5.89
N ALA A 49 1.37 -11.53 7.20
CA ALA A 49 0.98 -12.57 8.17
C ALA A 49 -0.51 -12.96 8.04
N ALA A 50 -1.36 -12.06 7.58
CA ALA A 50 -2.75 -12.35 7.28
C ALA A 50 -2.95 -13.26 6.05
N ARG A 51 -1.93 -13.37 5.17
CA ARG A 51 -2.02 -14.03 3.85
C ARG A 51 -1.06 -15.22 3.69
N LEU A 52 0.01 -15.28 4.46
CA LEU A 52 1.02 -16.34 4.40
C LEU A 52 0.83 -17.34 5.53
N THR A 53 1.03 -18.63 5.24
CA THR A 53 0.93 -19.72 6.24
C THR A 53 2.02 -19.62 7.30
N ASP A 54 3.26 -19.31 6.89
CA ASP A 54 4.38 -18.99 7.76
C ASP A 54 5.12 -17.77 7.22
N LEU A 55 5.19 -16.71 8.02
CA LEU A 55 5.96 -15.51 7.71
C LEU A 55 7.20 -15.49 8.59
N ASP A 56 8.39 -15.46 8.00
CA ASP A 56 9.61 -14.99 8.67
C ASP A 56 9.78 -13.47 8.42
N PRO A 57 9.59 -12.60 9.44
CA PRO A 57 9.82 -11.16 9.26
C PRO A 57 11.24 -10.81 8.83
N TRP A 58 12.23 -11.63 9.20
CA TRP A 58 13.61 -11.37 8.88
C TRP A 58 13.89 -11.65 7.40
N GLU A 59 13.05 -12.43 6.72
CA GLU A 59 13.11 -12.56 5.26
C GLU A 59 12.81 -11.23 4.57
N VAL A 60 11.86 -10.46 5.09
CA VAL A 60 11.56 -9.11 4.59
C VAL A 60 12.70 -8.14 4.89
N SER A 61 13.31 -8.22 6.08
CA SER A 61 14.52 -7.43 6.41
C SER A 61 15.66 -7.72 5.45
N ARG A 62 15.98 -9.01 5.25
CA ARG A 62 17.04 -9.43 4.32
C ARG A 62 16.76 -8.95 2.91
N ALA A 63 15.51 -9.04 2.46
CA ALA A 63 15.10 -8.57 1.14
C ALA A 63 15.21 -7.03 0.98
N LEU A 64 15.00 -6.26 2.04
CA LEU A 64 15.28 -4.81 2.03
C LEU A 64 16.79 -4.53 1.94
N GLU A 65 17.60 -5.30 2.65
CA GLU A 65 19.07 -5.18 2.72
C GLU A 65 19.75 -5.59 1.41
N ASP A 66 19.30 -6.67 0.79
CA ASP A 66 19.81 -7.18 -0.49
C ASP A 66 19.16 -6.52 -1.72
N ARG A 67 18.26 -5.55 -1.49
CA ARG A 67 17.58 -4.72 -2.50
C ARG A 67 16.52 -5.45 -3.34
N SER A 68 16.17 -6.69 -3.00
CA SER A 68 15.06 -7.42 -3.65
C SER A 68 13.67 -6.95 -3.20
N LEU A 69 13.59 -6.14 -2.16
CA LEU A 69 12.43 -5.31 -1.80
C LEU A 69 12.86 -3.87 -1.60
N VAL A 70 12.00 -2.94 -1.98
CA VAL A 70 12.31 -1.52 -2.04
C VAL A 70 11.21 -0.71 -1.40
N ARG A 71 11.58 0.19 -0.49
CA ARG A 71 10.66 1.18 0.07
C ARG A 71 10.78 2.48 -0.71
N VAL A 72 9.72 2.89 -1.40
CA VAL A 72 9.73 4.08 -2.26
C VAL A 72 8.38 4.79 -2.22
N LEU A 73 8.39 6.11 -2.39
CA LEU A 73 7.17 6.89 -2.57
C LEU A 73 6.51 6.53 -3.91
N SER A 74 5.26 6.09 -3.89
CA SER A 74 4.59 5.52 -5.08
C SER A 74 3.14 6.00 -5.16
N MET A 75 2.17 5.09 -5.33
CA MET A 75 0.74 5.41 -5.42
C MET A 75 0.27 6.30 -4.26
N ARG A 76 -0.66 7.21 -4.56
CA ARG A 76 -1.33 8.09 -3.58
C ARG A 76 -0.39 8.98 -2.73
N ASP A 77 0.84 9.23 -3.19
CA ASP A 77 1.89 9.94 -2.42
C ASP A 77 2.24 9.25 -1.08
N THR A 78 2.15 7.92 -1.02
CA THR A 78 2.55 7.17 0.19
C THR A 78 3.70 6.22 -0.10
N VAL A 79 4.51 5.97 0.94
CA VAL A 79 5.61 5.01 0.85
C VAL A 79 5.01 3.62 0.72
N HIS A 80 5.49 2.84 -0.24
CA HIS A 80 5.13 1.45 -0.44
C HIS A 80 6.37 0.56 -0.44
N LEU A 81 6.18 -0.69 -0.04
CA LEU A 81 7.12 -1.79 -0.21
C LEU A 81 6.82 -2.46 -1.56
N HIS A 82 7.80 -2.48 -2.46
CA HIS A 82 7.67 -2.96 -3.83
C HIS A 82 8.79 -3.93 -4.20
N LEU A 83 8.57 -4.71 -5.27
CA LEU A 83 9.66 -5.35 -6.01
C LEU A 83 10.48 -4.28 -6.78
N PRO A 84 11.72 -4.58 -7.20
CA PRO A 84 12.59 -3.61 -7.88
C PRO A 84 11.97 -2.99 -9.14
N ASP A 85 11.39 -3.81 -10.03
CA ASP A 85 10.75 -3.32 -11.27
C ASP A 85 9.56 -2.39 -10.98
N ASP A 86 8.78 -2.71 -9.94
CA ASP A 86 7.68 -1.88 -9.48
C ASP A 86 8.17 -0.56 -8.88
N ALA A 87 9.29 -0.60 -8.15
CA ALA A 87 9.91 0.60 -7.58
C ALA A 87 10.51 1.54 -8.64
N LEU A 88 10.85 1.02 -9.83
CA LEU A 88 11.36 1.80 -10.96
C LEU A 88 10.25 2.32 -11.89
N SER A 89 9.07 1.72 -11.88
CA SER A 89 7.97 2.02 -12.82
C SER A 89 6.76 2.70 -12.16
N LEU A 90 6.31 2.25 -10.98
CA LEU A 90 5.09 2.76 -10.35
C LEU A 90 5.23 4.21 -9.85
N PRO A 91 6.37 4.67 -9.29
CA PRO A 91 6.56 6.08 -8.98
C PRO A 91 6.53 7.00 -10.20
N VAL A 92 6.94 6.49 -11.37
CA VAL A 92 6.86 7.22 -12.66
C VAL A 92 5.40 7.34 -13.08
N TRP A 93 4.64 6.25 -13.02
CA TRP A 93 3.19 6.29 -13.25
C TRP A 93 2.46 7.22 -12.27
N ALA A 94 2.90 7.25 -11.01
CA ALA A 94 2.36 8.08 -9.95
C ALA A 94 2.79 9.57 -10.00
N ALA A 95 3.63 9.99 -10.97
CA ALA A 95 4.12 11.36 -11.07
C ALA A 95 3.01 12.44 -11.03
N PRO A 96 1.83 12.28 -11.70
CA PRO A 96 0.76 13.27 -11.62
C PRO A 96 0.18 13.47 -10.20
N VAL A 97 0.27 12.45 -9.33
CA VAL A 97 -0.15 12.53 -7.92
C VAL A 97 0.85 13.36 -7.14
N ARG A 98 2.14 13.09 -7.32
CA ARG A 98 3.25 13.81 -6.68
C ARG A 98 3.29 15.28 -7.09
N ASP A 99 3.00 15.59 -8.35
CA ASP A 99 2.85 16.96 -8.84
C ASP A 99 1.70 17.70 -8.18
N ARG A 100 0.59 17.00 -7.90
CA ARG A 100 -0.54 17.57 -7.15
C ARG A 100 -0.15 17.82 -5.70
N GLU A 101 0.54 16.87 -5.06
CA GLU A 101 1.05 17.06 -3.69
C GLU A 101 1.97 18.27 -3.60
N LEU A 102 2.94 18.41 -4.51
CA LEU A 102 3.83 19.57 -4.58
C LEU A 102 3.09 20.90 -4.55
N ARG A 103 1.96 21.01 -5.27
CA ARG A 103 1.15 22.22 -5.35
C ARG A 103 0.31 22.49 -4.10
N GLN A 104 -0.07 21.46 -3.36
CA GLN A 104 -1.07 21.55 -2.29
C GLN A 104 -0.48 21.41 -0.88
N SER A 105 0.69 20.79 -0.75
CA SER A 105 1.30 20.46 0.53
C SER A 105 1.66 21.70 1.34
N GLN A 106 1.12 21.78 2.56
CA GLN A 106 1.46 22.83 3.52
C GLN A 106 2.89 22.67 4.03
N SER A 107 3.38 21.44 4.14
CA SER A 107 4.75 21.14 4.57
C SER A 107 5.82 21.64 3.59
N ILE A 108 5.48 21.69 2.30
CA ILE A 108 6.32 22.29 1.25
C ILE A 108 6.21 23.82 1.29
N GLY A 109 4.99 24.35 1.50
CA GLY A 109 4.76 25.80 1.55
C GLY A 109 5.27 26.50 0.29
N GLU A 110 5.92 27.66 0.46
CA GLU A 110 6.44 28.46 -0.65
C GLU A 110 7.56 27.78 -1.47
N ALA A 111 8.23 26.76 -0.93
CA ALA A 111 9.28 26.03 -1.66
C ALA A 111 8.75 25.29 -2.90
N ARG A 112 7.42 25.19 -3.08
CA ARG A 112 6.80 24.71 -4.33
C ARG A 112 7.16 25.57 -5.54
N THR A 113 7.64 26.79 -5.33
CA THR A 113 8.04 27.75 -6.37
C THR A 113 9.50 27.64 -6.80
N VAL A 114 10.29 26.75 -6.17
CA VAL A 114 11.71 26.58 -6.51
C VAL A 114 11.91 26.22 -7.99
N ASP A 115 12.99 26.76 -8.59
CA ASP A 115 13.38 26.39 -9.95
C ASP A 115 13.62 24.87 -10.03
N ARG A 116 12.83 24.20 -10.86
CA ARG A 116 12.77 22.74 -10.94
C ARG A 116 14.02 22.11 -11.52
N ALA A 117 14.61 22.75 -12.51
CA ALA A 117 15.80 22.22 -13.17
C ALA A 117 17.02 22.38 -12.25
N ALA A 118 17.17 23.58 -11.66
CA ALA A 118 18.23 23.84 -10.70
C ALA A 118 18.10 22.97 -9.44
N PHE A 119 16.87 22.78 -8.93
CA PHE A 119 16.63 21.94 -7.76
C PHE A 119 16.98 20.48 -8.01
N ALA A 120 16.56 19.91 -9.14
CA ALA A 120 16.91 18.52 -9.48
C ALA A 120 18.44 18.32 -9.59
N GLU A 121 19.17 19.28 -10.14
CA GLU A 121 20.64 19.25 -10.16
C GLU A 121 21.25 19.35 -8.77
N ALA A 122 20.69 20.21 -7.90
CA ALA A 122 21.13 20.30 -6.52
C ALA A 122 20.92 18.99 -5.74
N VAL A 123 19.81 18.29 -5.97
CA VAL A 123 19.57 16.96 -5.36
C VAL A 123 20.58 15.94 -5.90
N ARG A 124 20.81 15.91 -7.23
CA ARG A 124 21.84 15.03 -7.83
C ARG A 124 23.21 15.26 -7.21
N SER A 125 23.62 16.51 -7.10
CA SER A 125 24.90 16.88 -6.50
C SER A 125 24.96 16.54 -5.00
N ALA A 126 23.89 16.79 -4.24
CA ALA A 126 23.87 16.47 -2.80
C ALA A 126 23.99 14.96 -2.54
N LEU A 127 23.40 14.13 -3.40
CA LEU A 127 23.49 12.69 -3.29
C LEU A 127 24.69 12.09 -4.04
N ALA A 128 25.55 12.87 -4.72
CA ALA A 128 26.58 12.34 -5.62
C ALA A 128 27.49 11.28 -4.95
N ASP A 129 27.88 11.51 -3.70
CA ASP A 129 28.80 10.64 -2.94
C ASP A 129 28.10 9.49 -2.21
N GLY A 130 26.77 9.40 -2.28
CA GLY A 130 26.00 8.32 -1.68
C GLY A 130 24.69 8.75 -1.04
N PRO A 131 24.03 7.85 -0.30
CA PRO A 131 22.79 8.16 0.39
C PRO A 131 22.99 9.20 1.50
N LEU A 132 21.99 10.04 1.71
CA LEU A 132 21.98 11.01 2.80
C LEU A 132 20.76 10.84 3.71
N PRO A 133 20.91 11.02 5.04
CA PRO A 133 19.79 11.22 5.93
C PRO A 133 18.91 12.39 5.46
N GLN A 134 17.59 12.27 5.57
CA GLN A 134 16.64 13.31 5.10
C GLN A 134 16.98 14.72 5.62
N ARG A 135 17.37 14.82 6.89
CA ARG A 135 17.77 16.10 7.49
C ARG A 135 19.04 16.69 6.84
N ALA A 136 20.01 15.84 6.52
CA ALA A 136 21.25 16.25 5.88
C ALA A 136 21.01 16.65 4.42
N LEU A 137 20.17 15.89 3.69
CA LEU A 137 19.74 16.24 2.34
C LEU A 137 19.05 17.61 2.31
N GLY A 138 18.09 17.84 3.21
CA GLY A 138 17.43 19.16 3.32
C GLY A 138 18.39 20.30 3.63
N ALA A 139 19.38 20.07 4.51
CA ALA A 139 20.39 21.07 4.85
C ALA A 139 21.29 21.41 3.65
N ALA A 140 21.79 20.40 2.93
CA ALA A 140 22.60 20.59 1.73
C ALA A 140 21.84 21.31 0.61
N LEU A 141 20.53 21.11 0.51
CA LEU A 141 19.68 21.86 -0.43
C LEU A 141 19.49 23.31 0.01
N ALA A 142 19.35 23.57 1.32
CA ALA A 142 19.18 24.93 1.84
C ALA A 142 20.43 25.82 1.65
N GLU A 143 21.61 25.25 1.50
CA GLU A 143 22.82 26.01 1.12
C GLU A 143 22.71 26.64 -0.28
N ARG A 144 21.95 26.00 -1.18
CA ARG A 144 21.73 26.47 -2.56
C ARG A 144 20.44 27.26 -2.75
N PHE A 145 19.45 27.04 -1.88
CA PHE A 145 18.15 27.71 -1.89
C PHE A 145 17.85 28.32 -0.50
N PRO A 146 18.63 29.34 -0.07
CA PRO A 146 18.57 29.89 1.28
C PRO A 146 17.25 30.60 1.62
N GLU A 147 16.43 30.90 0.61
CA GLU A 147 15.09 31.48 0.77
C GLU A 147 14.06 30.50 1.35
N PHE A 148 14.36 29.20 1.36
CA PHE A 148 13.49 28.15 1.88
C PHE A 148 14.13 27.38 3.03
N THR A 149 13.31 26.79 3.90
CA THR A 149 13.83 25.97 5.00
C THR A 149 14.29 24.59 4.52
N ALA A 150 15.28 24.00 5.20
CA ALA A 150 15.74 22.63 4.95
C ALA A 150 14.60 21.59 5.02
N ALA A 151 13.61 21.79 5.90
CA ALA A 151 12.46 20.91 6.02
C ALA A 151 11.57 20.96 4.77
N GLN A 152 11.28 22.17 4.27
CA GLN A 152 10.50 22.35 3.03
C GLN A 152 11.22 21.73 1.83
N LEU A 153 12.52 22.01 1.66
CA LEU A 153 13.32 21.49 0.55
C LEU A 153 13.44 19.96 0.60
N GLY A 154 13.57 19.37 1.79
CA GLY A 154 13.53 17.92 1.96
C GLY A 154 12.19 17.30 1.52
N GLN A 155 11.07 17.99 1.74
CA GLN A 155 9.76 17.54 1.24
C GLN A 155 9.63 17.72 -0.27
N VAL A 156 10.16 18.80 -0.84
CA VAL A 156 10.25 18.97 -2.29
C VAL A 156 11.04 17.79 -2.88
N ALA A 157 12.26 17.52 -2.42
CA ALA A 157 13.06 16.39 -2.93
C ALA A 157 12.32 15.05 -2.86
N ARG A 158 11.65 14.77 -1.73
CA ARG A 158 10.83 13.56 -1.55
C ARG A 158 9.75 13.41 -2.64
N VAL A 159 9.03 14.48 -2.97
CA VAL A 159 7.90 14.38 -3.93
C VAL A 159 8.35 14.57 -5.38
N THR A 160 9.56 15.06 -5.64
CA THR A 160 9.98 15.43 -7.01
C THR A 160 10.94 14.45 -7.63
N GLU A 161 11.80 13.86 -6.81
CA GLU A 161 12.71 12.79 -7.20
C GLU A 161 12.12 11.42 -6.83
N VAL A 162 12.57 10.37 -7.52
CA VAL A 162 12.23 8.99 -7.14
C VAL A 162 13.27 8.48 -6.16
N LEU A 163 13.04 8.74 -4.88
CA LEU A 163 13.97 8.41 -3.79
C LEU A 163 13.51 7.18 -3.01
N VAL A 164 14.41 6.23 -2.81
CA VAL A 164 14.19 5.05 -1.95
C VAL A 164 14.51 5.38 -0.49
N GLN A 165 13.76 4.78 0.44
CA GLN A 165 14.13 4.77 1.86
C GLN A 165 14.99 3.54 2.12
N LEU A 166 16.26 3.76 2.48
CA LEU A 166 17.23 2.68 2.64
C LEU A 166 17.03 1.91 3.96
N PRO A 167 17.39 0.61 4.00
CA PRO A 167 17.52 -0.13 5.25
C PRO A 167 18.51 0.58 6.20
N PRO A 168 18.34 0.47 7.52
CA PRO A 168 17.44 -0.44 8.25
C PRO A 168 15.99 0.08 8.37
N ARG A 169 15.64 1.21 7.75
CA ARG A 169 14.24 1.70 7.77
C ARG A 169 13.32 0.65 7.14
N GLY A 170 12.33 0.21 7.90
CA GLY A 170 11.36 -0.78 7.43
C GLY A 170 11.76 -2.24 7.69
N CYS A 171 13.01 -2.50 8.10
CA CYS A 171 13.40 -3.82 8.59
C CYS A 171 12.65 -4.16 9.89
N TRP A 172 12.50 -5.44 10.16
CA TRP A 172 11.91 -5.95 11.38
C TRP A 172 12.87 -5.77 12.56
N LYS A 173 12.39 -5.12 13.63
CA LYS A 173 13.12 -4.88 14.90
C LYS A 173 14.62 -4.59 14.71
N PRO A 174 14.99 -3.57 13.91
CA PRO A 174 16.39 -3.30 13.63
C PRO A 174 17.11 -2.77 14.87
N GLU A 175 18.35 -3.19 15.07
CA GLU A 175 19.23 -2.68 16.13
C GLU A 175 19.79 -1.28 15.81
N ALA A 176 19.95 -0.99 14.52
CA ALA A 176 20.49 0.26 14.01
C ALA A 176 19.41 1.35 13.86
N SER A 177 19.85 2.61 13.78
CA SER A 177 18.96 3.77 13.63
C SER A 177 18.08 3.66 12.39
N THR A 178 16.76 3.77 12.57
CA THR A 178 15.78 3.76 11.47
C THR A 178 15.49 5.16 10.91
N ALA A 179 16.41 6.11 11.09
CA ALA A 179 16.28 7.43 10.47
C ALA A 179 16.21 7.26 8.94
N VAL A 180 15.35 8.05 8.29
CA VAL A 180 15.20 7.95 6.83
C VAL A 180 16.46 8.47 6.16
N ALA A 181 17.13 7.59 5.41
CA ALA A 181 18.16 7.94 4.44
C ALA A 181 17.61 7.73 3.03
N TYR A 182 17.95 8.64 2.13
CA TYR A 182 17.51 8.65 0.75
C TYR A 182 18.66 8.41 -0.21
N ASP A 183 18.35 7.66 -1.26
CA ASP A 183 19.12 7.57 -2.50
C ASP A 183 18.15 7.57 -3.68
N PHE A 184 18.61 7.89 -4.89
CA PHE A 184 17.85 7.68 -6.11
C PHE A 184 17.58 6.19 -6.32
N ALA A 185 16.32 5.84 -6.63
CA ALA A 185 15.94 4.47 -6.94
C ALA A 185 16.80 3.87 -8.05
N ALA A 186 17.07 4.67 -9.09
CA ALA A 186 17.85 4.21 -10.23
C ALA A 186 19.31 3.87 -9.87
N ARG A 187 19.93 4.63 -8.96
CA ARG A 187 21.29 4.34 -8.48
C ARG A 187 21.29 3.15 -7.52
N TRP A 188 20.35 3.12 -6.58
CA TRP A 188 20.27 2.06 -5.59
C TRP A 188 20.09 0.68 -6.23
N LEU A 189 19.25 0.61 -7.28
CA LEU A 189 18.93 -0.61 -8.01
C LEU A 189 19.82 -0.86 -9.23
N ASP A 190 20.76 0.04 -9.53
CA ASP A 190 21.63 -0.02 -10.71
C ASP A 190 20.85 -0.24 -12.03
N ALA A 191 19.72 0.47 -12.16
CA ALA A 191 18.80 0.33 -13.28
C ALA A 191 18.03 1.63 -13.52
N PRO A 192 17.74 2.01 -14.78
CA PRO A 192 17.01 3.25 -15.06
C PRO A 192 15.56 3.16 -14.58
N LEU A 193 14.95 4.32 -14.34
CA LEU A 193 13.49 4.42 -14.20
C LEU A 193 12.81 3.93 -15.49
N GLN A 194 11.66 3.30 -15.33
CA GLN A 194 10.97 2.62 -16.42
C GLN A 194 9.67 3.33 -16.77
N GLU A 195 9.40 3.47 -18.07
CA GLU A 195 8.11 3.93 -18.55
C GLU A 195 7.02 2.90 -18.21
N PRO A 196 5.92 3.31 -17.56
CA PRO A 196 4.91 2.36 -17.09
C PRO A 196 4.03 1.86 -18.25
N ASP A 197 3.93 0.53 -18.38
CA ASP A 197 2.84 -0.07 -19.15
C ASP A 197 1.53 -0.02 -18.35
N VAL A 198 0.76 1.04 -18.58
CA VAL A 198 -0.51 1.29 -17.88
C VAL A 198 -1.49 0.12 -18.07
N ALA A 199 -1.54 -0.50 -19.25
CA ALA A 199 -2.45 -1.62 -19.50
C ALA A 199 -2.01 -2.87 -18.70
N ALA A 200 -0.71 -3.14 -18.62
CA ALA A 200 -0.19 -4.22 -17.76
C ALA A 200 -0.46 -3.95 -16.27
N ILE A 201 -0.29 -2.72 -15.80
CA ILE A 201 -0.61 -2.33 -14.40
C ILE A 201 -2.10 -2.53 -14.11
N VAL A 202 -2.99 -2.11 -15.02
CA VAL A 202 -4.44 -2.33 -14.87
C VAL A 202 -4.77 -3.83 -14.82
N ARG A 203 -4.16 -4.67 -15.68
CA ARG A 203 -4.37 -6.13 -15.62
C ARG A 203 -3.92 -6.72 -14.29
N ARG A 204 -2.75 -6.31 -13.79
CA ARG A 204 -2.27 -6.76 -12.46
C ARG A 204 -3.25 -6.34 -11.36
N TYR A 205 -3.73 -5.09 -11.40
CA TYR A 205 -4.72 -4.61 -10.44
C TYR A 205 -6.00 -5.46 -10.47
N LEU A 206 -6.51 -5.78 -11.65
CA LEU A 206 -7.70 -6.62 -11.79
C LEU A 206 -7.47 -8.06 -11.31
N ARG A 207 -6.27 -8.62 -11.50
CA ARG A 207 -5.92 -9.95 -10.96
C ARG A 207 -5.95 -9.99 -9.43
N ALA A 208 -5.52 -8.93 -8.76
CA ALA A 208 -5.45 -8.88 -7.30
C ALA A 208 -6.75 -8.36 -6.64
N PHE A 209 -7.45 -7.44 -7.31
CA PHE A 209 -8.53 -6.64 -6.71
C PHE A 209 -9.84 -6.65 -7.51
N GLY A 210 -9.83 -7.26 -8.70
CA GLY A 210 -10.97 -7.33 -9.61
C GLY A 210 -12.07 -8.32 -9.18
N PRO A 211 -13.17 -8.39 -9.94
CA PRO A 211 -13.54 -7.46 -11.01
C PRO A 211 -13.75 -6.06 -10.45
N ALA A 212 -13.48 -4.97 -11.18
CA ALA A 212 -13.48 -3.61 -10.62
C ALA A 212 -13.81 -2.51 -11.65
N SER A 213 -14.21 -1.33 -11.16
CA SER A 213 -14.49 -0.18 -12.03
C SER A 213 -13.27 0.72 -12.19
N ALA A 214 -13.26 1.60 -13.20
CA ALA A 214 -12.21 2.60 -13.36
C ALA A 214 -12.08 3.55 -12.15
N ALA A 215 -13.18 3.78 -11.41
CA ALA A 215 -13.16 4.55 -10.17
C ALA A 215 -12.39 3.82 -9.06
N ASP A 216 -12.45 2.49 -9.04
CA ASP A 216 -11.70 1.68 -8.06
C ASP A 216 -10.19 1.71 -8.37
N VAL A 217 -9.80 1.57 -9.64
CA VAL A 217 -8.39 1.76 -10.05
C VAL A 217 -7.89 3.17 -9.72
N THR A 218 -8.75 4.18 -9.87
CA THR A 218 -8.44 5.57 -9.50
C THR A 218 -8.25 5.72 -7.99
N ALA A 219 -9.12 5.13 -7.18
CA ALA A 219 -9.02 5.16 -5.72
C ALA A 219 -7.74 4.48 -5.22
N TRP A 220 -7.39 3.34 -5.83
CA TRP A 220 -6.17 2.62 -5.53
C TRP A 220 -4.91 3.39 -5.94
N SER A 221 -4.83 3.89 -7.17
CA SER A 221 -3.57 4.51 -7.66
C SER A 221 -3.42 6.00 -7.32
N GLY A 222 -4.53 6.72 -7.16
CA GLY A 222 -4.58 8.18 -7.18
C GLY A 222 -4.57 8.79 -8.59
N ILE A 223 -4.51 7.95 -9.64
CA ILE A 223 -4.48 8.36 -11.05
C ILE A 223 -5.88 8.47 -11.61
N THR A 224 -6.19 9.61 -12.22
CA THR A 224 -7.51 9.89 -12.79
C THR A 224 -7.55 9.60 -14.29
N ARG A 225 -8.73 9.76 -14.92
CA ARG A 225 -8.94 9.56 -16.37
C ARG A 225 -8.62 8.14 -16.87
N LEU A 226 -8.88 7.13 -16.05
CA LEU A 226 -8.67 5.72 -16.42
C LEU A 226 -9.81 5.11 -17.23
N VAL A 227 -10.98 5.75 -17.33
CA VAL A 227 -12.12 5.22 -18.10
C VAL A 227 -11.77 4.93 -19.58
N PRO A 228 -11.12 5.84 -20.33
CA PRO A 228 -10.72 5.54 -21.71
C PRO A 228 -9.70 4.40 -21.81
N VAL A 229 -8.80 4.26 -20.83
CA VAL A 229 -7.81 3.19 -20.79
C VAL A 229 -8.50 1.83 -20.70
N LEU A 230 -9.37 1.64 -19.70
CA LEU A 230 -10.08 0.38 -19.52
C LEU A 230 -10.99 0.06 -20.72
N LYS A 231 -11.65 1.06 -21.32
CA LYS A 231 -12.49 0.87 -22.51
C LYS A 231 -11.70 0.46 -23.76
N ALA A 232 -10.44 0.88 -23.87
CA ALA A 232 -9.59 0.54 -25.02
C ALA A 232 -8.97 -0.87 -24.91
N MET A 233 -8.98 -1.47 -23.71
CA MET A 233 -8.45 -2.81 -23.48
C MET A 233 -9.49 -3.87 -23.88
N ALA A 234 -9.47 -4.28 -25.15
CA ALA A 234 -10.42 -5.23 -25.74
C ALA A 234 -10.33 -6.66 -25.16
N ASP A 235 -9.26 -6.97 -24.44
CA ASP A 235 -9.02 -8.26 -23.78
C ASP A 235 -9.64 -8.37 -22.37
N LEU A 236 -10.26 -7.29 -21.86
CA LEU A 236 -10.94 -7.32 -20.57
C LEU A 236 -12.36 -7.89 -20.71
N VAL A 237 -12.74 -8.69 -19.72
CA VAL A 237 -14.10 -9.19 -19.57
C VAL A 237 -14.93 -8.14 -18.87
N VAL A 238 -16.18 -7.96 -19.32
CA VAL A 238 -17.13 -7.03 -18.71
C VAL A 238 -18.18 -7.78 -17.91
N HIS A 239 -18.38 -7.31 -16.69
CA HIS A 239 -19.38 -7.77 -15.74
C HIS A 239 -20.21 -6.60 -15.25
N GLU A 240 -21.27 -6.91 -14.52
CA GLU A 240 -22.09 -5.92 -13.84
C GLU A 240 -22.24 -6.30 -12.36
N ASP A 241 -22.34 -5.32 -11.48
CA ASP A 241 -22.77 -5.56 -10.11
C ASP A 241 -24.31 -5.67 -10.00
N GLU A 242 -24.81 -5.85 -8.78
CA GLU A 242 -26.24 -5.97 -8.51
C GLU A 242 -27.07 -4.74 -8.94
N ASN A 243 -26.42 -3.58 -9.01
CA ASN A 243 -26.98 -2.27 -9.38
C ASN A 243 -26.74 -1.90 -10.86
N GLY A 244 -26.15 -2.79 -11.66
CA GLY A 244 -25.85 -2.54 -13.07
C GLY A 244 -24.58 -1.70 -13.31
N LYS A 245 -23.73 -1.51 -12.29
CA LYS A 245 -22.44 -0.84 -12.47
C LYS A 245 -21.50 -1.74 -13.26
N VAL A 246 -20.90 -1.18 -14.31
CA VAL A 246 -19.90 -1.88 -15.13
C VAL A 246 -18.63 -2.16 -14.30
N LEU A 247 -18.23 -3.44 -14.29
CA LEU A 247 -16.99 -3.93 -13.72
C LEU A 247 -16.15 -4.60 -14.81
N TYR A 248 -14.87 -4.29 -14.85
CA TYR A 248 -13.90 -4.92 -15.74
C TYR A 248 -13.15 -6.01 -14.99
N ASP A 249 -12.77 -7.07 -15.69
CA ASP A 249 -11.92 -8.14 -15.16
C ASP A 249 -10.97 -8.67 -16.22
N VAL A 250 -10.00 -9.48 -15.81
CA VAL A 250 -9.20 -10.26 -16.76
C VAL A 250 -9.82 -11.64 -16.98
N GLU A 251 -9.72 -12.13 -18.21
CA GLU A 251 -10.21 -13.47 -18.58
C GLU A 251 -9.53 -14.55 -17.72
N GLY A 252 -10.32 -15.53 -17.28
CA GLY A 252 -9.84 -16.65 -16.46
C GLY A 252 -9.46 -16.33 -15.01
N ALA A 253 -9.66 -15.08 -14.53
CA ALA A 253 -9.41 -14.79 -13.13
C ALA A 253 -10.38 -15.54 -12.20
N PRO A 254 -9.90 -16.08 -11.06
CA PRO A 254 -10.73 -16.87 -10.17
C PRO A 254 -11.85 -16.01 -9.58
N VAL A 255 -13.03 -16.61 -9.46
CA VAL A 255 -14.23 -16.01 -8.87
C VAL A 255 -14.71 -16.95 -7.77
N ALA A 256 -14.96 -16.40 -6.59
CA ALA A 256 -15.47 -17.21 -5.47
C ALA A 256 -17.00 -17.39 -5.58
N GLU A 257 -17.49 -18.50 -5.03
CA GLU A 257 -18.91 -18.65 -4.73
C GLU A 257 -19.29 -17.79 -3.51
N GLU A 258 -20.56 -17.37 -3.44
CA GLU A 258 -21.03 -16.40 -2.45
C GLU A 258 -21.07 -16.94 -1.03
N ASP A 259 -21.27 -18.25 -0.91
CA ASP A 259 -21.42 -19.00 0.35
C ASP A 259 -20.11 -19.54 0.89
N VAL A 260 -18.99 -19.35 0.19
CA VAL A 260 -17.66 -19.73 0.71
C VAL A 260 -17.45 -19.04 2.06
N PRO A 261 -17.17 -19.78 3.15
CA PRO A 261 -16.91 -19.18 4.45
C PRO A 261 -15.69 -18.26 4.40
N ALA A 262 -15.79 -17.08 5.01
CA ALA A 262 -14.65 -16.18 5.19
C ALA A 262 -14.23 -16.16 6.66
N PRO A 263 -13.02 -16.65 7.00
CA PRO A 263 -12.56 -16.69 8.37
C PRO A 263 -12.30 -15.28 8.92
N VAL A 264 -12.23 -15.17 10.25
CA VAL A 264 -11.78 -13.92 10.89
C VAL A 264 -10.36 -13.56 10.44
N ARG A 265 -10.12 -12.26 10.20
CA ARG A 265 -8.79 -11.72 9.88
C ARG A 265 -8.53 -10.41 10.61
N LEU A 266 -7.36 -10.31 11.24
CA LEU A 266 -6.81 -9.05 11.75
C LEU A 266 -5.91 -8.42 10.69
N LEU A 267 -6.31 -7.27 10.15
CA LEU A 267 -5.54 -6.55 9.15
C LEU A 267 -4.99 -5.25 9.74
N GLY A 268 -3.71 -5.01 9.51
CA GLY A 268 -3.03 -3.79 9.96
C GLY A 268 -3.52 -2.53 9.24
N THR A 269 -3.07 -1.37 9.74
CA THR A 269 -3.28 -0.08 9.07
C THR A 269 -2.84 -0.13 7.61
N TYR A 270 -3.54 0.58 6.72
CA TYR A 270 -3.22 0.67 5.30
C TYR A 270 -3.33 -0.63 4.49
N ASP A 271 -3.98 -1.69 4.99
CA ASP A 271 -4.13 -2.92 4.21
C ASP A 271 -4.90 -2.67 2.89
N ASN A 272 -4.45 -3.32 1.81
CA ASN A 272 -4.99 -3.16 0.47
C ASN A 272 -6.49 -3.49 0.39
N VAL A 273 -7.01 -4.38 1.25
CA VAL A 273 -8.45 -4.67 1.34
C VAL A 273 -9.28 -3.40 1.54
N TRP A 274 -8.78 -2.46 2.34
CA TRP A 274 -9.48 -1.22 2.63
C TRP A 274 -9.24 -0.12 1.59
N LEU A 275 -8.06 -0.13 0.96
CA LEU A 275 -7.57 0.98 0.12
C LEU A 275 -7.79 0.80 -1.38
N SER A 276 -8.15 -0.42 -1.83
CA SER A 276 -8.13 -0.74 -3.27
C SER A 276 -9.43 -0.42 -4.02
N HIS A 277 -10.52 -0.04 -3.33
CA HIS A 277 -11.82 0.24 -3.95
C HIS A 277 -12.41 1.56 -3.46
N ALA A 278 -13.08 2.28 -4.36
CA ALA A 278 -13.55 3.64 -4.10
C ALA A 278 -14.63 3.70 -3.01
N ALA A 279 -15.58 2.77 -3.07
CA ALA A 279 -16.75 2.78 -2.19
C ALA A 279 -16.52 2.02 -0.87
N ARG A 280 -15.49 1.17 -0.81
CA ARG A 280 -15.17 0.23 0.29
C ARG A 280 -16.30 -0.72 0.67
N ASP A 281 -17.38 -0.71 -0.10
CA ASP A 281 -18.61 -1.46 0.06
C ASP A 281 -18.44 -2.96 -0.10
N ARG A 282 -17.29 -3.41 -0.61
CA ARG A 282 -16.89 -4.82 -0.63
C ARG A 282 -16.58 -5.39 0.74
N VAL A 283 -16.18 -4.56 1.71
CA VAL A 283 -15.72 -5.04 3.02
C VAL A 283 -16.27 -4.24 4.20
N THR A 284 -17.13 -3.26 3.94
CA THR A 284 -17.88 -2.58 5.00
C THR A 284 -19.32 -2.29 4.56
N ALA A 285 -20.23 -2.31 5.52
CA ALA A 285 -21.62 -1.88 5.36
C ALA A 285 -21.71 -0.37 5.18
N PRO A 286 -22.62 0.15 4.34
CA PRO A 286 -22.80 1.59 4.15
C PRO A 286 -22.95 2.38 5.46
N GLU A 287 -23.64 1.80 6.44
CA GLU A 287 -23.92 2.36 7.76
C GLU A 287 -22.68 2.40 8.66
N ARG A 288 -21.66 1.60 8.33
CA ARG A 288 -20.42 1.40 9.10
C ARG A 288 -19.19 1.98 8.40
N ARG A 289 -19.36 2.75 7.33
CA ARG A 289 -18.24 3.33 6.54
C ARG A 289 -17.31 4.24 7.32
N ASN A 290 -17.70 4.69 8.52
CA ASN A 290 -16.88 5.53 9.39
C ASN A 290 -16.19 4.74 10.51
N ALA A 291 -16.52 3.46 10.69
CA ALA A 291 -15.99 2.63 11.77
C ALA A 291 -14.50 2.29 11.64
N TRP A 292 -13.88 2.61 10.51
CA TRP A 292 -12.43 2.45 10.29
C TRP A 292 -11.60 3.62 10.85
N MET A 293 -12.25 4.75 11.19
CA MET A 293 -11.55 5.92 11.69
C MET A 293 -11.15 5.68 13.13
N GLY A 294 -9.85 5.63 13.37
CA GLY A 294 -9.27 5.67 14.71
C GLY A 294 -9.34 7.05 15.33
N VAL A 295 -8.68 7.20 16.47
CA VAL A 295 -8.58 8.47 17.20
C VAL A 295 -8.06 9.58 16.27
N ASN A 296 -8.71 10.75 16.31
CA ASN A 296 -8.40 11.91 15.47
C ASN A 296 -8.50 11.68 13.94
N GLY A 297 -9.25 10.67 13.50
CA GLY A 297 -9.45 10.38 12.08
C GLY A 297 -8.28 9.66 11.41
N ALA A 298 -7.32 9.16 12.20
CA ALA A 298 -6.27 8.30 11.67
C ALA A 298 -6.85 6.99 11.14
N GLN A 299 -6.22 6.40 10.13
CA GLN A 299 -6.58 5.06 9.70
C GLN A 299 -6.19 4.07 10.79
N ALA A 300 -7.12 3.26 11.27
CA ALA A 300 -6.86 2.22 12.26
C ALA A 300 -6.74 0.83 11.62
N SER A 301 -6.10 -0.10 12.34
CA SER A 301 -6.13 -1.52 12.02
C SER A 301 -7.55 -2.06 12.27
N GLY A 302 -8.07 -2.84 11.32
CA GLY A 302 -9.42 -3.38 11.37
C GLY A 302 -9.42 -4.89 11.52
N PHE A 303 -10.42 -5.44 12.20
CA PHE A 303 -10.69 -6.87 12.15
C PHE A 303 -11.98 -7.14 11.36
N TYR A 304 -11.93 -8.23 10.61
CA TYR A 304 -12.97 -8.61 9.66
C TYR A 304 -13.53 -9.96 10.08
N VAL A 305 -14.85 -10.06 10.17
CA VAL A 305 -15.56 -11.31 10.48
C VAL A 305 -16.47 -11.60 9.30
N ASP A 306 -16.40 -12.83 8.79
CA ASP A 306 -17.10 -13.20 7.56
C ASP A 306 -16.80 -12.25 6.39
N GLY A 307 -15.57 -11.72 6.33
CA GLY A 307 -15.13 -10.79 5.30
C GLY A 307 -15.58 -9.34 5.47
N TRP A 308 -16.29 -9.00 6.55
CA TRP A 308 -16.84 -7.66 6.80
C TRP A 308 -16.16 -7.00 7.99
N LEU A 309 -15.88 -5.69 7.89
CA LEU A 309 -15.34 -4.90 8.99
C LEU A 309 -16.29 -4.96 10.20
N GLU A 310 -15.81 -5.49 11.31
CA GLU A 310 -16.58 -5.63 12.56
C GLU A 310 -15.95 -4.90 13.76
N GLY A 311 -14.84 -4.21 13.55
CA GLY A 311 -14.29 -3.31 14.55
C GLY A 311 -12.82 -3.01 14.31
N LEU A 312 -12.23 -2.34 15.30
CA LEU A 312 -10.85 -1.90 15.28
C LEU A 312 -10.01 -2.69 16.28
N TRP A 313 -8.72 -2.73 16.04
CA TRP A 313 -7.75 -3.22 17.00
C TRP A 313 -6.47 -2.40 16.94
N TRP A 314 -5.64 -2.48 17.98
CA TRP A 314 -4.33 -1.85 18.05
C TRP A 314 -3.37 -2.71 18.87
N ILE A 315 -2.11 -2.26 18.93
CA ILE A 315 -1.07 -2.93 19.70
C ILE A 315 -0.74 -2.05 20.90
N GLU A 316 -0.77 -2.65 22.09
CA GLU A 316 -0.37 -2.02 23.36
C GLU A 316 0.56 -2.98 24.09
N ASP A 317 1.76 -2.53 24.43
CA ASP A 317 2.80 -3.32 25.09
C ASP A 317 3.07 -4.70 24.45
N GLY A 318 3.06 -4.74 23.10
CA GLY A 318 3.30 -5.96 22.33
C GLY A 318 2.12 -6.94 22.26
N ARG A 319 0.95 -6.55 22.79
CA ARG A 319 -0.29 -7.34 22.78
C ARG A 319 -1.34 -6.74 21.89
N VAL A 320 -2.24 -7.57 21.39
CA VAL A 320 -3.39 -7.11 20.61
C VAL A 320 -4.50 -6.66 21.55
N VAL A 321 -4.99 -5.45 21.34
CA VAL A 321 -6.18 -4.92 22.00
C VAL A 321 -7.28 -4.75 20.97
N VAL A 322 -8.40 -5.43 21.19
CA VAL A 322 -9.61 -5.30 20.37
C VAL A 322 -10.48 -4.18 20.94
N GLY A 323 -10.90 -3.27 20.07
CA GLY A 323 -11.81 -2.18 20.41
C GLY A 323 -13.27 -2.62 20.47
N GLU A 324 -14.17 -1.67 20.20
CA GLU A 324 -15.59 -1.97 20.10
C GLU A 324 -15.89 -2.93 18.94
N VAL A 325 -16.65 -3.99 19.25
CA VAL A 325 -17.16 -4.94 18.27
C VAL A 325 -18.54 -4.48 17.81
N LEU A 326 -18.71 -4.25 16.51
CA LEU A 326 -19.89 -3.62 15.91
C LEU A 326 -21.15 -4.49 15.93
N ARG A 327 -21.02 -5.78 16.24
CA ARG A 327 -22.12 -6.70 16.52
C ARG A 327 -21.71 -7.81 17.49
N PRO A 328 -22.66 -8.49 18.14
CA PRO A 328 -22.37 -9.74 18.85
C PRO A 328 -21.75 -10.78 17.91
N LEU A 329 -20.65 -11.39 18.35
CA LEU A 329 -20.00 -12.52 17.67
C LEU A 329 -20.53 -13.86 18.18
N SER A 330 -20.67 -14.83 17.28
CA SER A 330 -20.96 -16.22 17.60
C SER A 330 -19.80 -16.86 18.38
N ARG A 331 -20.02 -18.07 18.93
CA ARG A 331 -18.94 -18.80 19.62
C ARG A 331 -17.77 -19.13 18.69
N THR A 332 -18.08 -19.51 17.45
CA THR A 332 -17.07 -19.82 16.43
C THR A 332 -16.27 -18.58 16.05
N GLU A 333 -16.94 -17.45 15.78
CA GLU A 333 -16.28 -16.19 15.41
C GLU A 333 -15.38 -15.66 16.52
N LYS A 334 -15.75 -15.86 17.80
CA LYS A 334 -14.87 -15.52 18.94
C LYS A 334 -13.62 -16.40 18.99
N ALA A 335 -13.78 -17.71 18.79
CA ALA A 335 -12.64 -18.62 18.75
C ALA A 335 -11.69 -18.28 17.59
N GLU A 336 -12.21 -17.99 16.40
CA GLU A 336 -11.40 -17.55 15.25
C GLU A 336 -10.70 -16.21 15.52
N LEU A 337 -11.37 -15.28 16.20
CA LEU A 337 -10.76 -14.01 16.62
C LEU A 337 -9.60 -14.25 17.60
N ASP A 338 -9.78 -15.11 18.60
CA ASP A 338 -8.74 -15.46 19.56
C ASP A 338 -7.53 -16.14 18.88
N GLU A 339 -7.78 -16.99 17.86
CA GLU A 339 -6.73 -17.59 17.05
C GLU A 339 -5.94 -16.55 16.24
N GLU A 340 -6.62 -15.60 15.60
CA GLU A 340 -5.97 -14.52 14.85
C GLU A 340 -5.16 -13.58 15.77
N ILE A 341 -5.68 -13.28 16.97
CA ILE A 341 -4.94 -12.55 18.00
C ILE A 341 -3.67 -13.30 18.35
N GLY A 342 -3.75 -14.60 18.66
CA GLY A 342 -2.60 -15.42 19.00
C GLY A 342 -1.54 -15.46 17.89
N ARG A 343 -1.96 -15.46 16.61
CA ARG A 343 -1.04 -15.37 15.47
C ARG A 343 -0.30 -14.04 15.41
N VAL A 344 -1.01 -12.92 15.58
CA VAL A 344 -0.40 -11.59 15.57
C VAL A 344 0.54 -11.42 16.77
N GLU A 345 0.15 -11.85 17.96
CA GLU A 345 1.01 -11.78 19.14
C GLU A 345 2.25 -12.67 19.01
N ALA A 346 2.12 -13.87 18.44
CA ALA A 346 3.25 -14.74 18.15
C ALA A 346 4.24 -14.09 17.17
N LEU A 347 3.76 -13.36 16.16
CA LEU A 347 4.60 -12.57 15.25
C LEU A 347 5.33 -11.46 16.01
N LEU A 348 4.61 -10.68 16.83
CA LEU A 348 5.16 -9.56 17.59
C LEU A 348 6.18 -10.01 18.65
N ALA A 349 6.05 -11.23 19.16
CA ALA A 349 6.94 -11.81 20.17
C ALA A 349 8.29 -12.30 19.62
N ARG A 350 8.40 -12.55 18.30
CA ARG A 350 9.70 -12.81 17.65
C ARG A 350 10.55 -11.55 17.73
#